data_AF-A0A941WJ34-F1
#
_entry.id   AF-A0A941WJ34-F1
#
_cell.length_a   1.000
_cell.length_b   1.000
_cell.length_c   1.000
_cell.angle_alpha   90.00
_cell.angle_beta   90.00
_cell.angle_gamma   90.00
#
_symmetry.space_group_name_H-M   'P 1'
#
loop_
_entity.id
_entity.type
_entity.pdbx_description
1 polymer ?
#
loop_
_entity_poly.entity_id
_entity_poly.type
_entity_poly.pdbx_seq_one_letter_code
_entity_poly.pdbx_strand_id
1 'polypeptide(L)'
;FFRDKDALADQSLGSNIANLFNPAGVQVGGKLVSGNPYGKGAGVHRVQKWFIKYFQDDQGSLGYSDPSVDASIDEAKLISKDYRIEVTFWRRFQQKNNNTGVLGNIVTVYPAAGGNSQENWGYIRKFIDPQGINNRTNENDMPRLRLSDMYLIKAEALNELGKYTEACQAIDMVRERARKADGTERAYPKYIGSDRPDNIGRTLTKQEFRWLVFMERGLEFAGEQKRWFDLIRMKYDENTQMYDYMKDTFIPSRPAADVQKQGVMAARKKYFPIPFAEVSRNDGVQQNPGY
;
A
#
# COMPACT_ATOMS: atom_id res chain seq x y z
N PHE A 1 2.58 -40.31 -13.26
CA PHE A 1 2.44 -38.89 -12.90
C PHE A 1 0.97 -38.51 -12.91
N PHE A 2 0.27 -38.68 -11.79
CA PHE A 2 -1.10 -38.17 -11.67
C PHE A 2 -1.05 -36.87 -10.90
N ARG A 3 -1.32 -35.79 -11.64
CA ARG A 3 -1.38 -34.42 -11.16
C ARG A 3 -2.79 -34.20 -10.62
N ASP A 4 -2.90 -33.76 -9.37
CA ASP A 4 -4.17 -33.33 -8.79
C ASP A 4 -4.76 -32.21 -9.66
N LYS A 5 -5.95 -32.47 -10.22
CA LYS A 5 -6.65 -31.57 -11.14
C LYS A 5 -7.22 -30.35 -10.41
N ASP A 6 -7.43 -30.45 -9.10
CA ASP A 6 -8.04 -29.39 -8.30
C ASP A 6 -6.97 -28.40 -7.79
N ALA A 7 -5.69 -28.76 -7.87
CA ALA A 7 -4.55 -27.88 -7.55
C ALA A 7 -4.21 -26.86 -8.67
N LEU A 8 -4.97 -26.84 -9.77
CA LEU A 8 -4.54 -26.26 -11.05
C LEU A 8 -5.03 -24.83 -11.34
N ALA A 9 -5.60 -24.10 -10.38
CA ALA A 9 -6.05 -22.72 -10.61
C ALA A 9 -5.38 -21.64 -9.76
N ASP A 10 -4.73 -22.02 -8.65
CA ASP A 10 -4.29 -21.04 -7.67
C ASP A 10 -2.77 -20.86 -7.71
N GLN A 11 -2.33 -19.75 -8.32
CA GLN A 11 -0.99 -19.19 -8.17
C GLN A 11 -0.59 -19.21 -6.69
N SER A 12 0.69 -19.43 -6.35
CA SER A 12 1.21 -19.34 -4.98
C SER A 12 0.56 -18.19 -4.18
N LEU A 13 -0.36 -18.54 -3.29
CA LEU A 13 -1.41 -17.65 -2.79
C LEU A 13 -0.97 -16.70 -1.66
N GLY A 14 0.28 -16.77 -1.19
CA GLY A 14 0.81 -15.89 -0.14
C GLY A 14 0.72 -14.41 -0.51
N SER A 15 0.90 -14.09 -1.79
CA SER A 15 0.83 -12.73 -2.33
C SER A 15 -0.55 -12.08 -2.25
N ASN A 16 -1.64 -12.82 -2.09
CA ASN A 16 -3.00 -12.26 -2.20
C ASN A 16 -3.39 -11.30 -1.06
N ILE A 17 -2.86 -11.51 0.15
CA ILE A 17 -3.07 -10.54 1.24
C ILE A 17 -2.20 -9.31 0.99
N ALA A 18 -0.93 -9.45 0.60
CA ALA A 18 -0.12 -8.31 0.20
C ALA A 18 -0.76 -7.50 -0.93
N ASN A 19 -1.43 -8.16 -1.89
CA ASN A 19 -2.21 -7.53 -2.96
C ASN A 19 -3.37 -6.66 -2.44
N LEU A 20 -3.82 -6.85 -1.19
CA LEU A 20 -4.80 -5.96 -0.57
C LEU A 20 -4.21 -4.63 -0.08
N PHE A 21 -2.89 -4.59 0.12
CA PHE A 21 -2.19 -3.54 0.86
C PHE A 21 -1.03 -2.90 0.07
N ASN A 22 -0.71 -3.45 -1.10
CA ASN A 22 0.34 -3.07 -2.05
C ASN A 22 -0.12 -3.53 -3.44
N PRO A 23 0.29 -2.91 -4.57
CA PRO A 23 -0.21 -3.37 -5.84
C PRO A 23 0.38 -4.74 -6.16
N ALA A 24 -0.47 -5.62 -6.66
CA ALA A 24 0.01 -6.81 -7.34
C ALA A 24 0.81 -6.40 -8.58
N GLY A 25 1.92 -7.08 -8.85
CA GLY A 25 2.29 -7.30 -10.24
C GLY A 25 1.21 -8.20 -10.84
N VAL A 26 0.51 -7.73 -11.87
CA VAL A 26 -0.47 -8.57 -12.57
C VAL A 26 0.31 -9.60 -13.38
N GLN A 27 0.25 -10.88 -12.97
CA GLN A 27 0.54 -12.02 -13.83
C GLN A 27 -0.78 -12.65 -14.27
N VAL A 28 -1.10 -12.52 -15.57
CA VAL A 28 -2.05 -13.39 -16.27
C VAL A 28 -1.21 -14.21 -17.26
N GLY A 29 -1.11 -15.52 -17.06
CA GLY A 29 -0.41 -16.41 -18.00
C GLY A 29 1.13 -16.32 -18.00
N GLY A 30 1.77 -16.02 -16.87
CA GLY A 30 3.23 -16.16 -16.71
C GLY A 30 4.10 -15.09 -17.38
N LYS A 31 3.55 -13.91 -17.71
CA LYS A 31 4.32 -12.77 -18.22
C LYS A 31 4.20 -11.56 -17.30
N LEU A 32 5.33 -10.88 -17.05
CA LEU A 32 5.38 -9.58 -16.38
C LEU A 32 4.80 -8.52 -17.33
N VAL A 33 3.89 -7.69 -16.83
CA VAL A 33 3.28 -6.62 -17.63
C VAL A 33 3.54 -5.29 -16.94
N SER A 34 4.47 -4.51 -17.49
CA SER A 34 4.65 -3.08 -17.21
C SER A 34 3.93 -2.26 -18.29
N GLY A 35 3.62 -0.99 -17.99
CA GLY A 35 3.44 0.02 -19.04
C GLY A 35 2.27 0.99 -18.88
N ASN A 36 2.64 2.27 -18.93
CA ASN A 36 2.04 3.38 -19.68
C ASN A 36 0.49 3.58 -19.65
N PRO A 37 -0.03 4.70 -19.10
CA PRO A 37 -1.44 5.06 -19.20
C PRO A 37 -1.91 5.37 -20.65
N TYR A 38 -1.00 5.51 -21.61
CA TYR A 38 -1.27 5.83 -23.01
C TYR A 38 -1.29 4.61 -23.97
N GLY A 39 -1.69 3.43 -23.48
CA GLY A 39 -2.32 2.44 -24.36
C GLY A 39 -1.48 1.25 -24.84
N LYS A 40 -0.32 0.94 -24.25
CA LYS A 40 0.32 -0.38 -24.47
C LYS A 40 0.82 -0.96 -23.15
N GLY A 41 0.09 -1.97 -22.66
CA GLY A 41 0.34 -2.71 -21.42
C GLY A 41 -0.93 -2.86 -20.58
N ALA A 42 -1.33 -4.09 -20.23
CA ALA A 42 -2.43 -4.36 -19.29
C ALA A 42 -1.99 -4.21 -17.80
N GLY A 43 -0.92 -3.46 -17.55
CA GLY A 43 -0.17 -3.46 -16.29
C GLY A 43 -0.49 -2.30 -15.37
N VAL A 44 -1.78 -2.12 -15.04
CA VAL A 44 -2.18 -1.11 -14.04
C VAL A 44 -2.16 -1.75 -12.65
N HIS A 45 -1.24 -1.27 -11.80
CA HIS A 45 -1.06 -1.68 -10.41
C HIS A 45 -2.26 -1.26 -9.55
N ARG A 46 -3.27 -2.11 -9.48
CA ARG A 46 -4.49 -1.87 -8.68
C ARG A 46 -4.18 -1.81 -7.20
N VAL A 47 -4.82 -0.88 -6.53
CA VAL A 47 -4.81 -0.72 -5.09
C VAL A 47 -6.23 -0.88 -4.58
N GLN A 48 -6.40 -1.58 -3.46
CA GLN A 48 -7.71 -1.69 -2.85
C GLN A 48 -8.20 -0.33 -2.38
N LYS A 49 -9.49 -0.07 -2.60
CA LYS A 49 -10.11 1.21 -2.27
C LYS A 49 -9.99 1.55 -0.79
N TRP A 50 -10.19 0.57 0.09
CA TRP A 50 -10.09 0.79 1.54
C TRP A 50 -8.73 1.40 1.91
N PHE A 51 -7.64 1.02 1.22
CA PHE A 51 -6.29 1.52 1.54
C PHE A 51 -6.17 3.00 1.21
N ILE A 52 -6.65 3.39 0.03
CA ILE A 52 -6.67 4.79 -0.42
C ILE A 52 -7.62 5.60 0.47
N LYS A 53 -8.83 5.09 0.72
CA LYS A 53 -9.85 5.70 1.58
C LYS A 53 -9.35 5.94 2.99
N TYR A 54 -8.56 5.00 3.52
CA TYR A 54 -8.02 5.09 4.87
C TYR A 54 -7.24 6.39 5.07
N PHE A 55 -6.36 6.75 4.13
CA PHE A 55 -5.56 7.97 4.25
C PHE A 55 -6.32 9.23 3.84
N GLN A 56 -7.31 9.11 2.97
CA GLN A 56 -8.06 10.26 2.46
C GLN A 56 -9.17 10.76 3.37
N ASP A 57 -9.77 9.84 4.11
CA ASP A 57 -10.82 10.13 5.08
C ASP A 57 -10.27 10.10 6.52
N ASP A 58 -8.95 10.04 6.66
CA ASP A 58 -8.24 9.84 7.93
C ASP A 58 -8.91 8.79 8.84
N GLN A 59 -9.20 7.62 8.29
CA GLN A 59 -9.81 6.53 9.04
C GLN A 59 -8.89 6.15 10.21
N GLY A 60 -9.43 6.02 11.42
CA GLY A 60 -8.61 5.84 12.64
C GLY A 60 -7.93 7.12 13.14
N SER A 61 -8.26 8.26 12.55
CA SER A 61 -7.84 9.60 12.95
C SER A 61 -6.33 9.73 13.10
N LEU A 62 -5.51 9.11 12.25
CA LEU A 62 -4.05 9.10 12.41
C LEU A 62 -3.38 10.39 11.91
N GLY A 63 -4.18 11.35 11.45
CA GLY A 63 -3.75 12.66 11.01
C GLY A 63 -3.25 12.69 9.57
N TYR A 64 -3.80 11.90 8.66
CA TYR A 64 -3.39 11.91 7.24
C TYR A 64 -4.11 12.96 6.38
N SER A 65 -5.27 13.43 6.81
CA SER A 65 -6.07 14.39 6.05
C SER A 65 -7.09 15.11 6.92
N ASP A 66 -7.62 16.22 6.42
CA ASP A 66 -8.87 16.79 6.93
C ASP A 66 -10.07 15.97 6.42
N PRO A 67 -10.80 15.24 7.29
CA PRO A 67 -11.95 14.44 6.88
C PRO A 67 -13.19 15.30 6.53
N SER A 68 -13.21 16.58 6.92
CA SER A 68 -14.31 17.49 6.55
C SER A 68 -14.20 18.01 5.12
N VAL A 69 -13.02 17.85 4.50
CA VAL A 69 -12.72 18.33 3.15
C VAL A 69 -12.73 17.17 2.17
N ASP A 70 -13.76 17.14 1.32
CA ASP A 70 -13.80 16.26 0.16
C ASP A 70 -12.90 16.83 -0.96
N ALA A 71 -11.80 16.11 -1.23
CA ALA A 71 -10.88 16.43 -2.33
C ALA A 71 -10.91 15.37 -3.44
N SER A 72 -11.97 14.55 -3.48
CA SER A 72 -12.23 13.62 -4.59
C SER A 72 -12.70 14.34 -5.86
N ILE A 73 -13.28 15.53 -5.71
CA ILE A 73 -13.86 16.31 -6.82
C ILE A 73 -13.04 17.54 -7.23
N ASP A 74 -12.11 18.00 -6.37
CA ASP A 74 -11.38 19.25 -6.55
C ASP A 74 -9.91 19.10 -6.12
N GLU A 75 -8.98 19.32 -7.06
CA GLU A 75 -7.55 19.19 -6.82
C GLU A 75 -6.97 20.31 -5.96
N ALA A 76 -7.55 21.50 -5.97
CA ALA A 76 -7.07 22.59 -5.11
C ALA A 76 -7.18 22.23 -3.63
N LYS A 77 -8.12 21.35 -3.27
CA LYS A 77 -8.34 20.89 -1.90
C LYS A 77 -7.35 19.83 -1.43
N LEU A 78 -6.46 19.33 -2.29
CA LEU A 78 -5.54 18.26 -1.94
C LEU A 78 -4.46 18.66 -0.94
N ILE A 79 -4.20 19.95 -0.83
CA ILE A 79 -3.36 20.53 0.22
C ILE A 79 -3.87 20.21 1.64
N SER A 80 -5.17 19.90 1.78
CA SER A 80 -5.78 19.43 3.04
C SER A 80 -5.48 17.94 3.36
N LYS A 81 -4.69 17.27 2.52
CA LYS A 81 -4.34 15.86 2.63
C LYS A 81 -2.82 15.68 2.55
N ASP A 82 -2.33 14.55 3.07
CA ASP A 82 -0.94 14.14 2.95
C ASP A 82 -0.50 14.12 1.48
N TYR A 83 0.59 14.83 1.18
CA TYR A 83 1.15 14.93 -0.17
C TYR A 83 1.38 13.56 -0.83
N ARG A 84 1.77 12.56 -0.04
CA ARG A 84 2.04 11.21 -0.54
C ARG A 84 0.82 10.58 -1.17
N ILE A 85 -0.39 10.93 -0.75
CA ILE A 85 -1.63 10.43 -1.37
C ILE A 85 -1.71 10.88 -2.84
N GLU A 86 -1.23 12.10 -3.14
CA GLU A 86 -1.30 12.66 -4.49
C GLU A 86 -0.32 12.01 -5.47
N VAL A 87 0.89 11.76 -4.99
CA VAL A 87 1.98 11.26 -5.83
C VAL A 87 2.04 9.75 -5.89
N THR A 88 1.45 9.08 -4.89
CA THR A 88 1.43 7.61 -4.84
C THR A 88 0.33 7.04 -5.74
N PHE A 89 -0.84 7.67 -5.79
CA PHE A 89 -2.01 7.14 -6.49
C PHE A 89 -2.43 8.02 -7.66
N TRP A 90 -2.88 7.38 -8.74
CA TRP A 90 -3.55 8.08 -9.84
C TRP A 90 -4.91 8.62 -9.39
N ARG A 91 -5.22 9.84 -9.84
CA ARG A 91 -6.57 10.42 -9.73
C ARG A 91 -7.26 10.61 -11.05
N ARG A 92 -6.49 10.85 -12.10
CA ARG A 92 -6.98 11.00 -13.47
C ARG A 92 -5.91 10.55 -14.44
N PHE A 93 -6.33 10.00 -15.57
CA PHE A 93 -5.46 9.79 -16.72
C PHE A 93 -6.24 9.98 -18.00
N GLN A 94 -5.57 10.29 -19.10
CA GLN A 94 -6.20 10.41 -20.41
C GLN A 94 -5.89 9.17 -21.24
N GLN A 95 -6.93 8.49 -21.72
CA GLN A 95 -6.74 7.34 -22.58
C GLN A 95 -6.20 7.79 -23.95
N LYS A 96 -5.36 6.98 -24.58
CA LYS A 96 -4.92 7.20 -25.96
C LYS A 96 -5.44 6.07 -26.82
N ASN A 97 -6.03 6.41 -27.96
CA ASN A 97 -6.45 5.42 -28.94
C ASN A 97 -5.21 4.75 -29.54
N ASN A 98 -5.15 3.42 -29.46
CA ASN A 98 -3.98 2.64 -29.85
C ASN A 98 -3.71 2.62 -31.35
N ASN A 99 -4.74 2.88 -32.16
CA ASN A 99 -4.67 2.79 -33.61
C ASN A 99 -4.44 4.16 -34.23
N THR A 100 -5.11 5.20 -33.72
CA THR A 100 -5.06 6.56 -34.27
C THR A 100 -4.08 7.47 -33.53
N GLY A 101 -3.64 7.08 -32.33
CA GLY A 101 -2.82 7.91 -31.46
C GLY A 101 -3.55 9.13 -30.88
N VAL A 102 -4.84 9.30 -31.18
CA VAL A 102 -5.67 10.41 -30.69
C VAL A 102 -5.93 10.23 -29.20
N LEU A 103 -5.80 11.32 -28.44
CA LEU A 103 -6.15 11.34 -27.02
C LEU A 103 -7.68 11.33 -26.86
N GLY A 104 -8.16 10.41 -26.05
CA GLY A 104 -9.57 10.26 -25.68
C GLY A 104 -9.94 11.11 -24.46
N ASN A 105 -11.03 10.74 -23.81
CA ASN A 105 -11.53 11.43 -22.63
C ASN A 105 -10.59 11.28 -21.43
N ILE A 106 -10.63 12.28 -20.54
CA ILE A 106 -10.05 12.16 -19.20
C ILE A 106 -10.89 11.16 -18.41
N VAL A 107 -10.24 10.13 -17.89
CA VAL A 107 -10.82 9.13 -17.01
C VAL A 107 -10.46 9.47 -15.57
N THR A 108 -11.48 9.62 -14.74
CA THR A 108 -11.32 9.83 -13.30
C THR A 108 -11.15 8.47 -12.60
N VAL A 109 -10.25 8.39 -11.63
CA VAL A 109 -9.84 7.15 -10.95
C VAL A 109 -10.15 7.25 -9.47
N TYR A 110 -10.58 6.15 -8.86
CA TYR A 110 -10.78 6.08 -7.41
C TYR A 110 -9.57 6.68 -6.65
N PRO A 111 -9.80 7.63 -5.73
CA PRO A 111 -11.09 7.96 -5.10
C PRO A 111 -11.94 8.99 -5.84
N ALA A 112 -11.41 9.59 -6.90
CA ALA A 112 -11.94 10.83 -7.42
C ALA A 112 -13.33 10.57 -8.02
N ALA A 113 -14.28 11.44 -7.71
CA ALA A 113 -15.65 11.33 -8.18
C ALA A 113 -15.90 12.38 -9.27
N GLY A 114 -16.41 11.97 -10.44
CA GLY A 114 -16.81 12.92 -11.48
C GLY A 114 -16.70 12.41 -12.93
N GLY A 115 -17.78 12.61 -13.70
CA GLY A 115 -17.86 12.44 -15.16
C GLY A 115 -18.41 11.11 -15.69
N ASN A 116 -18.69 11.05 -17.01
CA ASN A 116 -19.20 9.87 -17.75
C ASN A 116 -18.15 8.76 -17.96
N SER A 117 -16.90 8.96 -17.54
CA SER A 117 -15.79 8.02 -17.70
C SER A 117 -15.03 7.89 -16.38
N GLN A 118 -15.41 6.90 -15.58
CA GLN A 118 -14.84 6.64 -14.26
C GLN A 118 -14.30 5.22 -14.17
N GLU A 119 -13.18 5.07 -13.49
CA GLU A 119 -12.60 3.79 -13.15
C GLU A 119 -12.73 3.54 -11.65
N ASN A 120 -13.36 2.41 -11.32
CA ASN A 120 -13.74 2.08 -9.95
C ASN A 120 -12.55 1.59 -9.10
N TRP A 121 -11.36 1.44 -9.68
CA TRP A 121 -10.16 0.99 -8.96
C TRP A 121 -9.16 2.12 -8.78
N GLY A 122 -8.42 2.10 -7.68
CA GLY A 122 -7.26 2.96 -7.50
C GLY A 122 -6.04 2.35 -8.17
N TYR A 123 -5.13 3.19 -8.67
CA TYR A 123 -3.89 2.74 -9.29
C TYR A 123 -2.68 3.45 -8.71
N ILE A 124 -1.54 2.75 -8.67
CA ILE A 124 -0.28 3.39 -8.30
C ILE A 124 0.29 4.20 -9.45
N ARG A 125 0.69 5.44 -9.12
CA ARG A 125 1.38 6.42 -9.95
C ARG A 125 2.87 6.52 -9.63
N LYS A 126 3.27 6.13 -8.42
CA LYS A 126 4.67 6.19 -7.97
C LYS A 126 5.60 5.46 -8.94
N PHE A 127 6.81 5.99 -9.12
CA PHE A 127 7.80 5.51 -10.10
C PHE A 127 7.34 5.68 -11.56
N ILE A 128 6.56 6.72 -11.84
CA ILE A 128 6.36 7.20 -13.21
C ILE A 128 7.20 8.45 -13.34
N ASP A 129 8.19 8.39 -14.23
CA ASP A 129 9.00 9.55 -14.58
C ASP A 129 8.16 10.52 -15.44
N PRO A 130 7.85 11.74 -14.96
CA PRO A 130 7.11 12.72 -15.73
C PRO A 130 7.87 13.23 -16.97
N GLN A 131 9.20 13.11 -17.00
CA GLN A 131 10.05 13.52 -18.13
C GLN A 131 10.37 12.37 -19.08
N GLY A 132 9.80 11.19 -18.82
CA GLY A 132 9.97 10.00 -19.63
C GLY A 132 9.47 10.19 -21.06
N ILE A 133 10.38 10.22 -22.03
CA ILE A 133 10.05 10.50 -23.45
C ILE A 133 9.32 9.31 -24.09
N ASN A 134 9.64 8.07 -23.71
CA ASN A 134 8.97 6.87 -24.18
C ASN A 134 9.16 5.68 -23.21
N ASN A 135 8.46 4.56 -23.45
CA ASN A 135 8.50 3.38 -22.58
C ASN A 135 9.88 2.67 -22.48
N ARG A 136 10.87 3.08 -23.28
CA ARG A 136 12.24 2.55 -23.27
C ARG A 136 13.23 3.48 -22.55
N THR A 137 12.81 4.68 -22.16
CA THR A 137 13.66 5.69 -21.52
C THR A 137 13.18 6.01 -20.09
N ASN A 138 12.40 5.11 -19.48
CA ASN A 138 11.78 5.29 -18.17
C ASN A 138 12.42 4.34 -17.14
N GLU A 139 13.75 4.23 -17.16
CA GLU A 139 14.47 3.42 -16.19
C GLU A 139 14.35 4.07 -14.82
N ASN A 140 13.66 3.40 -13.90
CA ASN A 140 13.55 3.84 -12.51
C ASN A 140 14.39 2.93 -11.62
N ASP A 141 15.28 3.54 -10.85
CA ASP A 141 15.98 2.86 -9.78
C ASP A 141 14.99 2.54 -8.65
N MET A 142 14.74 1.24 -8.43
CA MET A 142 13.87 0.80 -7.36
C MET A 142 14.65 0.76 -6.04
N PRO A 143 14.34 1.61 -5.05
CA PRO A 143 15.11 1.67 -3.81
C PRO A 143 14.87 0.40 -2.99
N ARG A 144 15.94 -0.36 -2.74
CA ARG A 144 15.90 -1.50 -1.81
C ARG A 144 15.91 -1.04 -0.35
N LEU A 145 16.73 -0.04 -0.06
CA LEU A 145 16.86 0.62 1.23
C LEU A 145 16.87 2.13 1.02
N ARG A 146 16.23 2.87 1.93
CA ARG A 146 16.25 4.34 1.94
C ARG A 146 16.02 4.87 3.33
N LEU A 147 16.43 6.12 3.56
CA LEU A 147 16.51 6.72 4.88
C LEU A 147 15.19 6.68 5.68
N SER A 148 14.04 6.87 5.04
CA SER A 148 12.74 6.78 5.72
C SER A 148 12.48 5.41 6.34
N ASP A 149 13.04 4.33 5.78
CA ASP A 149 12.91 2.99 6.35
C ASP A 149 13.68 2.89 7.66
N MET A 150 14.85 3.53 7.75
CA MET A 150 15.62 3.56 8.99
C MET A 150 14.88 4.31 10.10
N TYR A 151 14.23 5.44 9.77
CA TYR A 151 13.39 6.16 10.72
C TYR A 151 12.19 5.34 11.18
N LEU A 152 11.50 4.64 10.26
CA LEU A 152 10.33 3.84 10.63
C LEU A 152 10.70 2.55 11.38
N ILE A 153 11.83 1.92 11.06
CA ILE A 153 12.38 0.81 11.85
C ILE A 153 12.76 1.30 13.26
N LYS A 154 13.41 2.46 13.36
CA LYS A 154 13.74 3.08 14.65
C LYS A 154 12.48 3.38 15.47
N ALA A 155 11.45 3.96 14.84
CA ALA A 155 10.17 4.25 15.50
C ALA A 155 9.49 2.97 16.02
N GLU A 156 9.47 1.91 15.20
CA GLU A 156 8.94 0.60 15.58
C GLU A 156 9.69 0.04 16.80
N ALA A 157 11.02 -0.03 16.74
CA ALA A 157 11.84 -0.57 17.81
C ALA A 157 11.72 0.23 19.12
N LEU A 158 11.68 1.57 19.04
CA LEU A 158 11.54 2.42 20.22
C LEU A 158 10.18 2.25 20.89
N ASN A 159 9.10 2.10 20.11
CA ASN A 159 7.79 1.77 20.65
C ASN A 159 7.80 0.41 21.37
N GLU A 160 8.51 -0.59 20.81
CA GLU A 160 8.67 -1.88 21.48
C GLU A 160 9.41 -1.80 22.81
N LEU A 161 10.37 -0.89 22.91
CA LEU A 161 11.14 -0.61 24.13
C LEU A 161 10.42 0.31 25.11
N GLY A 162 9.19 0.76 24.81
CA GLY A 162 8.44 1.70 25.66
C GLY A 162 8.95 3.15 25.61
N LYS A 163 9.81 3.48 24.63
CA LYS A 163 10.40 4.81 24.42
C LYS A 163 9.50 5.64 23.51
N TYR A 164 8.32 5.98 23.99
CA TYR A 164 7.26 6.63 23.20
C TYR A 164 7.71 7.96 22.58
N THR A 165 8.33 8.84 23.37
CA THR A 165 8.75 10.17 22.91
C THR A 165 9.75 10.07 21.77
N GLU A 166 10.76 9.22 21.90
CA GLU A 166 11.77 9.01 20.86
C GLU A 166 11.20 8.30 19.64
N ALA A 167 10.21 7.42 19.83
CA ALA A 167 9.47 6.80 18.72
C ALA A 167 8.71 7.87 17.91
N CYS A 168 8.05 8.81 18.59
CA CYS A 168 7.36 9.95 17.96
C CYS A 168 8.35 10.81 17.16
N GLN A 169 9.50 11.15 17.74
CA GLN A 169 10.54 11.91 17.06
C GLN A 169 11.01 11.19 15.78
N ALA A 170 11.17 9.87 15.81
CA ALA A 170 11.62 9.11 14.65
C ALA A 170 10.57 9.08 13.52
N ILE A 171 9.29 8.83 13.82
CA ILE A 171 8.24 8.83 12.79
C ILE A 171 7.96 10.24 12.25
N ASP A 172 8.09 11.26 13.09
CA ASP A 172 7.88 12.66 12.71
C ASP A 172 8.91 13.14 11.68
N MET A 173 10.12 12.56 11.61
CA MET A 173 11.08 12.87 10.54
C MET A 173 10.54 12.52 9.14
N VAL A 174 9.78 11.42 9.03
CA VAL A 174 9.17 11.01 7.76
C VAL A 174 7.97 11.89 7.43
N ARG A 175 7.15 12.20 8.44
CA ARG A 175 5.97 13.06 8.32
C ARG A 175 6.33 14.51 7.99
N GLU A 176 7.39 15.06 8.59
CA GLU A 176 7.92 16.38 8.29
C GLU A 176 8.36 16.49 6.84
N ARG A 177 9.11 15.48 6.34
CA ARG A 177 9.50 15.46 4.93
C ARG A 177 8.28 15.42 4.02
N ALA A 178 7.27 14.61 4.34
CA ALA A 178 6.04 14.53 3.54
C ALA A 178 5.29 15.87 3.50
N ARG A 179 5.25 16.62 4.60
CA ARG A 179 4.65 17.97 4.67
C ARG A 179 5.30 19.00 3.77
N LYS A 180 6.60 18.86 3.49
CA LYS A 180 7.43 19.85 2.79
C LYS A 180 7.83 19.39 1.38
N ALA A 181 7.30 18.28 0.91
CA ALA A 181 7.84 17.54 -0.24
C ALA A 181 7.70 18.26 -1.59
N ASP A 182 6.71 19.13 -1.79
CA ASP A 182 6.50 19.91 -3.03
C ASP A 182 6.91 21.39 -2.89
N GLY A 183 7.67 21.73 -1.83
CA GLY A 183 8.04 23.11 -1.51
C GLY A 183 6.91 23.95 -0.93
N THR A 184 5.69 23.39 -0.81
CA THR A 184 4.56 24.03 -0.13
C THR A 184 4.31 23.30 1.18
N GLU A 185 4.48 23.98 2.31
CA GLU A 185 4.24 23.36 3.60
C GLU A 185 2.75 23.04 3.79
N ARG A 186 2.48 21.80 4.19
CA ARG A 186 1.12 21.27 4.41
C ARG A 186 0.80 21.06 5.87
N ALA A 187 -0.47 21.16 6.20
CA ALA A 187 -0.99 20.83 7.53
C ALA A 187 -1.06 19.32 7.81
N TYR A 188 -0.76 18.46 6.82
CA TYR A 188 -0.86 16.99 6.91
C TYR A 188 0.33 16.31 6.22
N PRO A 189 0.78 15.13 6.72
CA PRO A 189 0.24 14.41 7.87
C PRO A 189 0.56 15.12 9.19
N LYS A 190 -0.29 15.00 10.22
CA LYS A 190 -0.07 15.59 11.55
C LYS A 190 1.18 15.02 12.20
N TYR A 191 1.89 15.79 13.02
CA TYR A 191 2.92 15.19 13.85
C TYR A 191 2.29 14.29 14.94
N ILE A 192 3.09 13.41 15.54
CA ILE A 192 2.63 12.45 16.56
C ILE A 192 3.15 12.81 17.96
N GLY A 193 4.26 13.54 18.05
CA GLY A 193 4.72 14.07 19.33
C GLY A 193 3.63 14.87 20.04
N SER A 194 3.37 14.59 21.32
CA SER A 194 2.34 15.28 22.11
C SER A 194 2.70 16.74 22.44
N ASP A 195 3.96 17.12 22.21
CA ASP A 195 4.52 18.47 22.30
C ASP A 195 4.31 19.29 21.01
N ARG A 196 3.79 18.66 19.95
CA ARG A 196 3.59 19.31 18.66
C ARG A 196 2.26 20.06 18.64
N PRO A 197 2.20 21.30 18.08
CA PRO A 197 1.00 22.14 18.13
C PRO A 197 -0.26 21.49 17.53
N ASP A 198 -0.08 20.56 16.62
CA ASP A 198 -1.11 19.89 15.85
C ASP A 198 -1.47 18.49 16.37
N ASN A 199 -0.92 18.10 17.53
CA ASN A 199 -1.22 16.85 18.23
C ASN A 199 -1.18 16.98 19.77
N ILE A 200 -1.43 18.20 20.30
CA ILE A 200 -1.39 18.48 21.73
C ILE A 200 -2.35 17.56 22.49
N GLY A 201 -1.84 16.91 23.54
CA GLY A 201 -2.64 16.11 24.48
C GLY A 201 -3.05 14.74 23.96
N ARG A 202 -2.62 14.34 22.76
CA ARG A 202 -2.90 13.02 22.21
C ARG A 202 -1.68 12.11 22.32
N THR A 203 -1.82 11.05 23.10
CA THR A 203 -0.84 9.98 23.23
C THR A 203 -1.44 8.69 22.71
N LEU A 204 -0.67 7.91 21.97
CA LEU A 204 -1.07 6.57 21.52
C LEU A 204 -0.57 5.52 22.51
N THR A 205 -1.39 4.51 22.77
CA THR A 205 -0.95 3.28 23.40
C THR A 205 0.09 2.56 22.51
N LYS A 206 0.85 1.63 23.09
CA LYS A 206 1.83 0.83 22.35
C LYS A 206 1.22 0.15 21.11
N GLN A 207 -0.01 -0.37 21.25
CA GLN A 207 -0.76 -1.03 20.18
C GLN A 207 -1.21 -0.03 19.10
N GLU A 208 -1.76 1.12 19.49
CA GLU A 208 -2.14 2.16 18.53
C GLU A 208 -0.91 2.71 17.78
N PHE A 209 0.24 2.81 18.45
CA PHE A 209 1.48 3.22 17.80
C PHE A 209 2.02 2.14 16.84
N ARG A 210 1.92 0.85 17.16
CA ARG A 210 2.20 -0.25 16.20
C ARG A 210 1.35 -0.09 14.94
N TRP A 211 0.06 0.16 15.11
CA TRP A 211 -0.87 0.37 14.02
C TRP A 211 -0.50 1.60 13.17
N LEU A 212 -0.19 2.72 13.83
CA LEU A 212 0.30 3.93 13.18
C LEU A 212 1.55 3.65 12.33
N VAL A 213 2.58 3.02 12.91
CA VAL A 213 3.81 2.68 12.18
C VAL A 213 3.49 1.77 10.99
N PHE A 214 2.61 0.79 11.15
CA PHE A 214 2.19 -0.08 10.05
C PHE A 214 1.49 0.68 8.92
N MET A 215 0.63 1.64 9.23
CA MET A 215 -0.05 2.46 8.21
C MET A 215 0.91 3.46 7.56
N GLU A 216 1.80 4.08 8.34
CA GLU A 216 2.82 5.01 7.85
C GLU A 216 3.78 4.31 6.88
N ARG A 217 4.29 3.14 7.25
CA ARG A 217 5.09 2.27 6.36
C ARG A 217 4.31 1.89 5.11
N GLY A 218 3.02 1.63 5.25
CA GLY A 218 2.10 1.35 4.16
C GLY A 218 2.09 2.42 3.08
N LEU A 219 1.77 3.66 3.47
CA LEU A 219 1.71 4.79 2.55
C LEU A 219 3.09 5.15 2.01
N GLU A 220 4.08 5.22 2.90
CA GLU A 220 5.45 5.60 2.56
C GLU A 220 6.07 4.63 1.54
N PHE A 221 5.88 3.32 1.72
CA PHE A 221 6.47 2.26 0.89
C PHE A 221 5.48 1.60 -0.09
N ALA A 222 4.35 2.25 -0.38
CA ALA A 222 3.44 1.77 -1.42
C ALA A 222 4.20 1.60 -2.74
N GLY A 223 4.10 0.41 -3.35
CA GLY A 223 4.82 0.03 -4.56
C GLY A 223 6.25 -0.49 -4.36
N GLU A 224 6.79 -0.48 -3.14
CA GLU A 224 8.21 -0.82 -2.86
C GLU A 224 8.42 -2.25 -2.31
N GLN A 225 7.42 -3.13 -2.47
CA GLN A 225 7.52 -4.57 -2.12
C GLN A 225 7.79 -4.89 -0.62
N LYS A 226 7.57 -3.95 0.30
CA LYS A 226 7.83 -4.16 1.75
C LYS A 226 6.63 -4.71 2.54
N ARG A 227 5.42 -4.48 2.04
CA ARG A 227 4.19 -4.68 2.80
C ARG A 227 3.94 -6.12 3.25
N TRP A 228 4.31 -7.10 2.44
CA TRP A 228 4.20 -8.51 2.82
C TRP A 228 5.02 -8.82 4.06
N PHE A 229 6.28 -8.36 4.08
CA PHE A 229 7.18 -8.56 5.21
C PHE A 229 6.66 -7.87 6.47
N ASP A 230 6.12 -6.65 6.32
CA ASP A 230 5.49 -5.93 7.43
C ASP A 230 4.29 -6.70 8.01
N LEU A 231 3.44 -7.31 7.17
CA LEU A 231 2.30 -8.13 7.63
C LEU A 231 2.74 -9.33 8.46
N ILE A 232 3.74 -10.09 7.99
CA ILE A 232 4.13 -11.34 8.65
C ILE A 232 5.03 -11.12 9.87
N ARG A 233 5.81 -10.04 9.91
CA ARG A 233 6.78 -9.77 10.98
C ARG A 233 6.23 -8.91 12.11
N MET A 234 5.38 -7.92 11.77
CA MET A 234 4.92 -6.95 12.76
C MET A 234 3.82 -7.56 13.61
N LYS A 235 3.76 -7.09 14.86
CA LYS A 235 2.69 -7.39 15.79
C LYS A 235 1.59 -6.34 15.68
N TYR A 236 0.34 -6.77 15.78
CA TYR A 236 -0.77 -5.86 16.06
C TYR A 236 -0.82 -5.59 17.57
N ASP A 237 -0.88 -6.66 18.37
CA ASP A 237 -0.77 -6.65 19.83
C ASP A 237 0.25 -7.71 20.30
N GLU A 238 0.38 -7.95 21.61
CA GLU A 238 1.40 -8.89 22.12
C GLU A 238 1.22 -10.33 21.62
N ASN A 239 0.00 -10.74 21.28
CA ASN A 239 -0.40 -12.10 20.94
C ASN A 239 -0.82 -12.28 19.47
N THR A 240 -1.08 -11.18 18.76
CA THR A 240 -1.63 -11.20 17.40
C THR A 240 -0.63 -10.62 16.40
N GLN A 241 -0.24 -11.40 15.39
CA GLN A 241 0.52 -10.88 14.24
C GLN A 241 -0.35 -9.94 13.41
N MET A 242 0.27 -8.93 12.79
CA MET A 242 -0.44 -7.97 11.95
C MET A 242 -1.20 -8.67 10.82
N TYR A 243 -0.59 -9.68 10.18
CA TYR A 243 -1.25 -10.53 9.20
C TYR A 243 -2.56 -11.11 9.73
N ASP A 244 -2.57 -11.69 10.94
CA ASP A 244 -3.76 -12.32 11.50
C ASP A 244 -4.85 -11.28 11.81
N TYR A 245 -4.47 -10.13 12.38
CA TYR A 245 -5.42 -9.04 12.60
C TYR A 245 -6.02 -8.53 11.27
N MET A 246 -5.19 -8.33 10.25
CA MET A 246 -5.67 -7.91 8.93
C MET A 246 -6.61 -8.95 8.31
N LYS A 247 -6.27 -10.21 8.49
CA LYS A 247 -6.98 -11.38 7.97
C LYS A 247 -8.33 -11.60 8.66
N ASP A 248 -8.34 -11.64 9.98
CA ASP A 248 -9.49 -12.12 10.74
C ASP A 248 -10.41 -10.99 11.22
N THR A 249 -9.90 -9.76 11.29
CA THR A 249 -10.63 -8.64 11.87
C THR A 249 -10.78 -7.48 10.89
N PHE A 250 -9.67 -6.90 10.44
CA PHE A 250 -9.72 -5.62 9.73
C PHE A 250 -10.37 -5.72 8.35
N ILE A 251 -9.91 -6.61 7.47
CA ILE A 251 -10.45 -6.75 6.10
C ILE A 251 -11.90 -7.28 6.11
N PRO A 252 -12.26 -8.28 6.94
CA PRO A 252 -13.66 -8.70 7.07
C PRO A 252 -14.59 -7.56 7.48
N SER A 253 -14.14 -6.65 8.35
CA SER A 253 -14.93 -5.48 8.81
C SER A 253 -15.17 -4.41 7.73
N ARG A 254 -14.42 -4.43 6.62
CA ARG A 254 -14.56 -3.40 5.58
C ARG A 254 -15.82 -3.64 4.72
N PRO A 255 -16.49 -2.56 4.26
CA PRO A 255 -17.58 -2.67 3.29
C PRO A 255 -17.13 -3.40 2.02
N ALA A 256 -18.01 -4.23 1.44
CA ALA A 256 -17.71 -4.96 0.21
C ALA A 256 -17.41 -4.02 -0.99
N ALA A 257 -17.92 -2.79 -0.95
CA ALA A 257 -17.63 -1.76 -1.94
C ALA A 257 -16.16 -1.29 -1.91
N ASP A 258 -15.47 -1.43 -0.77
CA ASP A 258 -14.12 -0.90 -0.52
C ASP A 258 -13.02 -1.96 -0.58
N VAL A 259 -13.38 -3.24 -0.56
CA VAL A 259 -12.42 -4.34 -0.56
C VAL A 259 -12.91 -5.55 -1.35
N GLN A 260 -12.02 -6.10 -2.18
CA GLN A 260 -12.22 -7.41 -2.79
C GLN A 260 -11.72 -8.50 -1.84
N LYS A 261 -12.66 -9.23 -1.24
CA LYS A 261 -12.38 -10.27 -0.22
C LYS A 261 -11.98 -11.64 -0.83
N GLN A 262 -11.97 -11.76 -2.15
CA GLN A 262 -11.69 -13.03 -2.86
C GLN A 262 -10.19 -13.39 -2.81
N GLY A 263 -9.87 -14.65 -2.54
CA GLY A 263 -8.49 -15.14 -2.53
C GLY A 263 -7.69 -14.82 -1.26
N VAL A 264 -8.34 -14.26 -0.24
CA VAL A 264 -7.73 -13.85 1.02
C VAL A 264 -7.94 -14.97 2.07
N MET A 265 -7.05 -15.10 3.05
CA MET A 265 -7.34 -15.70 4.37
C MET A 265 -7.05 -17.18 4.72
N ALA A 266 -6.27 -17.96 3.97
CA ALA A 266 -5.85 -19.26 4.50
C ALA A 266 -4.57 -19.12 5.34
N ALA A 267 -4.52 -19.71 6.55
CA ALA A 267 -3.34 -19.66 7.44
C ALA A 267 -2.04 -20.12 6.75
N ARG A 268 -2.13 -21.10 5.83
CA ARG A 268 -1.03 -21.57 4.98
C ARG A 268 -0.35 -20.46 4.17
N LYS A 269 -1.04 -19.34 3.91
CA LYS A 269 -0.53 -18.27 3.05
C LYS A 269 0.56 -17.42 3.71
N LYS A 270 0.83 -17.57 5.02
CA LYS A 270 1.93 -16.88 5.71
C LYS A 270 3.32 -17.25 5.17
N TYR A 271 3.46 -18.48 4.69
CA TYR A 271 4.73 -19.02 4.20
C TYR A 271 4.57 -19.53 2.77
N PHE A 272 5.65 -19.44 1.99
CA PHE A 272 5.70 -20.10 0.69
C PHE A 272 5.79 -21.61 0.88
N PRO A 273 5.12 -22.43 0.05
CA PRO A 273 5.33 -23.87 0.08
C PRO A 273 6.78 -24.18 -0.28
N ILE A 274 7.38 -25.13 0.43
CA ILE A 274 8.64 -25.74 0.01
C ILE A 274 8.32 -26.60 -1.23
N PRO A 275 9.08 -26.50 -2.34
CA PRO A 275 8.80 -27.30 -3.52
C PRO A 275 8.76 -28.79 -3.19
N PHE A 276 7.73 -29.50 -3.66
CA PHE A 276 7.51 -30.92 -3.33
C PHE A 276 8.72 -31.80 -3.66
N ALA A 277 9.46 -31.48 -4.72
CA ALA A 277 10.67 -32.20 -5.09
C ALA A 277 11.77 -32.12 -4.01
N GLU A 278 11.84 -31.02 -3.24
CA GLU A 278 12.80 -30.87 -2.16
C GLU A 278 12.37 -31.70 -0.93
N VAL A 279 11.09 -31.63 -0.58
CA VAL A 279 10.51 -32.39 0.55
C VAL A 279 10.59 -33.90 0.31
N SER A 280 10.28 -34.35 -0.91
CA SER A 280 10.28 -35.79 -1.25
C SER A 280 11.66 -36.40 -1.41
N ARG A 281 12.71 -35.59 -1.60
CA ARG A 281 14.10 -36.07 -1.74
C ARG A 281 14.87 -36.08 -0.43
N ASN A 282 14.41 -35.34 0.58
CA ASN A 282 15.12 -35.19 1.84
C ASN A 282 14.15 -35.35 3.01
N ASP A 283 14.19 -36.51 3.66
CA ASP A 283 13.36 -36.84 4.83
C ASP A 283 13.59 -35.89 6.02
N GLY A 284 14.69 -35.14 6.04
CA GLY A 284 14.97 -34.10 7.03
C GLY A 284 14.27 -32.76 6.76
N VAL A 285 13.62 -32.58 5.60
CA VAL A 285 12.90 -31.35 5.24
C VAL A 285 11.41 -31.55 5.46
N GLN A 286 10.86 -30.85 6.44
CA GLN A 286 9.42 -30.83 6.69
C GLN A 286 8.76 -29.65 5.96
N GLN A 287 7.57 -29.90 5.43
CA GLN A 287 6.77 -28.87 4.75
C GLN A 287 6.28 -27.79 5.72
N ASN A 288 6.08 -26.57 5.20
CA ASN A 288 5.47 -25.47 5.94
C ASN A 288 4.01 -25.79 6.29
N PRO A 289 3.50 -25.30 7.44
CA PRO A 289 2.14 -25.60 7.88
C PRO A 289 1.06 -25.30 6.82
N GLY A 290 0.27 -26.33 6.48
CA GLY A 290 -0.88 -26.23 5.58
C GLY A 290 -0.60 -26.45 4.09
N TYR A 291 0.57 -27.01 3.75
CA TYR A 291 0.94 -27.50 2.41
C TYR A 291 1.37 -28.96 2.43
#